data_AF-A0A1I3YEW9-F1
#
_entry.id   AF-A0A1I3YEW9-F1
#
_cell.length_a   1.000
_cell.length_b   1.000
_cell.length_c   1.000
_cell.angle_alpha   90.00
_cell.angle_beta   90.00
_cell.angle_gamma   90.00
#
_symmetry.space_group_name_H-M   'P 1'
#
loop_
_entity.id
_entity.type
_entity.pdbx_description
1 polymer ?
#
loop_
_entity_poly.entity_id
_entity_poly.type
_entity_poly.pdbx_seq_one_letter_code
_entity_poly.pdbx_strand_id
1 'polypeptide(L)' 'MSTYGNWLAEKAHEPRKTMRWLWLSLLLLLADQASKYLASTMLMYGESVSVTPFFNWVHRHNTGAAFSFLADAGGWQ' A
#
# COMPACT_ATOMS: atom_id res chain seq x y z
N MET A 1 26.34 10.62 -40.33
CA MET A 1 25.58 11.35 -39.30
C MET A 1 24.13 10.87 -39.32
N SER A 2 23.87 9.61 -38.93
CA SER A 2 22.53 8.97 -38.99
C SER A 2 22.34 7.80 -38.00
N THR A 3 23.34 7.47 -37.18
CA THR A 3 23.26 6.35 -36.21
C THR A 3 22.81 6.76 -34.81
N TYR A 4 22.78 8.06 -34.49
CA TYR A 4 22.33 8.55 -33.18
C TYR A 4 20.81 8.74 -33.06
N GLY A 5 20.09 8.90 -34.18
CA GLY A 5 18.64 9.13 -34.17
C GLY A 5 17.82 7.89 -33.78
N ASN A 6 18.29 6.70 -34.15
CA ASN A 6 17.55 5.44 -33.88
C ASN A 6 17.69 4.96 -32.43
N TRP A 7 18.80 5.29 -31.76
CA TRP A 7 19.08 4.83 -30.39
C TRP A 7 18.16 5.48 -29.34
N LEU A 8 17.72 6.72 -29.56
CA LEU A 8 16.78 7.42 -28.67
C LEU A 8 15.33 6.95 -28.83
N ALA A 9 14.95 6.46 -30.02
CA ALA A 9 13.61 5.93 -30.28
C ALA A 9 13.40 4.54 -29.66
N GLU A 10 14.44 3.72 -29.58
CA GLU A 10 14.35 2.33 -29.10
C GLU A 10 14.32 2.23 -27.56
N LYS A 11 14.77 3.27 -26.85
CA LYS A 11 14.65 3.37 -25.38
C LYS A 11 13.30 3.88 -24.89
N ALA A 12 12.43 4.33 -25.79
CA ALA A 12 11.13 4.90 -25.43
C ALA A 12 10.15 3.78 -25.02
N HIS A 13 10.10 3.52 -23.71
CA HIS A 13 9.08 2.74 -23.01
C HIS A 13 8.92 1.27 -23.45
N GLU A 14 9.12 0.35 -22.51
CA GLU A 14 8.51 -0.98 -22.55
C GLU A 14 7.17 -0.92 -21.78
N PRO A 15 6.09 -0.34 -22.34
CA PRO A 15 4.84 -0.05 -21.61
C PRO A 15 4.21 -1.31 -21.00
N ARG A 16 4.45 -2.47 -21.61
CA ARG A 16 3.98 -3.78 -21.12
C ARG A 16 4.52 -4.11 -19.73
N LYS A 17 5.77 -3.73 -19.41
CA LYS A 17 6.36 -3.99 -18.09
C LYS A 17 5.69 -3.13 -17.03
N THR A 18 5.50 -1.83 -17.29
CA THR A 18 4.85 -0.91 -16.35
C THR A 18 3.38 -1.26 -16.10
N MET A 19 2.64 -1.65 -17.14
CA MET A 19 1.20 -2.00 -16.99
C MET A 19 0.96 -3.22 -16.11
N ARG A 20 1.84 -4.23 -16.14
CA ARG A 20 1.73 -5.38 -15.23
C ARG A 20 1.81 -4.97 -13.77
N TRP A 21 2.70 -4.04 -13.44
CA TRP A 21 2.85 -3.51 -12.08
C TRP A 21 1.67 -2.65 -11.65
N LEU A 22 1.04 -1.92 -12.58
CA LEU A 22 -0.18 -1.17 -12.28
C LEU A 22 -1.35 -2.10 -11.96
N TRP A 23 -1.53 -3.19 -12.72
CA TRP A 23 -2.55 -4.19 -12.41
C TRP A 23 -2.29 -4.89 -11.08
N LEU A 24 -1.04 -5.24 -10.79
CA LEU A 24 -0.68 -5.80 -9.49
C LEU A 24 -0.97 -4.81 -8.35
N SER A 25 -0.63 -3.54 -8.53
CA SER A 25 -0.89 -2.49 -7.54
C SER A 25 -2.40 -2.32 -7.30
N LEU A 26 -3.20 -2.32 -8.37
CA LEU A 26 -4.66 -2.25 -8.26
C LEU A 26 -5.22 -3.46 -7.51
N LEU A 27 -4.74 -4.66 -7.80
CA LEU A 27 -5.16 -5.87 -7.09
C LEU A 27 -4.82 -5.79 -5.61
N LEU A 28 -3.61 -5.32 -5.26
CA LEU A 28 -3.20 -5.14 -3.88
C LEU A 28 -4.05 -4.09 -3.15
N LEU A 29 -4.37 -2.97 -3.81
CA LEU A 29 -5.27 -1.94 -3.25
C LEU A 29 -6.67 -2.48 -2.98
N LEU A 30 -7.23 -3.26 -3.91
CA LEU A 30 -8.55 -3.87 -3.74
C LEU A 30 -8.52 -4.90 -2.60
N ALA A 31 -7.48 -5.73 -2.52
CA ALA A 31 -7.32 -6.72 -1.45
C ALA A 31 -7.16 -6.05 -0.07
N ASP A 32 -6.40 -4.96 0.01
CA ASP A 32 -6.23 -4.17 1.24
C ASP A 32 -7.56 -3.56 1.71
N GLN A 33 -8.29 -2.90 0.80
CA GLN A 33 -9.58 -2.29 1.15
C GLN A 33 -10.65 -3.32 1.50
N ALA A 34 -10.69 -4.47 0.81
CA ALA A 34 -11.59 -5.57 1.16
C ALA A 34 -11.25 -6.14 2.54
N SER A 35 -9.96 -6.35 2.85
CA SER A 35 -9.49 -6.82 4.15
C SER A 35 -9.90 -5.86 5.28
N LYS A 36 -9.74 -4.55 5.07
CA LYS A 36 -10.16 -3.52 6.05
C LYS A 36 -11.66 -3.51 6.24
N TYR A 37 -12.44 -3.60 5.16
CA TYR A 37 -13.90 -3.66 5.25
C TYR A 37 -14.37 -4.89 6.05
N LEU A 38 -13.77 -6.06 5.81
CA LEU A 38 -14.05 -7.26 6.58
C LEU A 38 -13.67 -7.07 8.06
N ALA A 39 -12.50 -6.51 8.36
CA ALA A 39 -12.10 -6.23 9.74
C ALA A 39 -13.09 -5.28 10.43
N SER A 40 -13.51 -4.20 9.78
CA SER A 40 -14.45 -3.22 10.36
C SER A 40 -15.87 -3.75 10.54
N THR A 41 -16.26 -4.80 9.81
CA THR A 41 -17.60 -5.40 9.91
C THR A 41 -17.66 -6.64 10.79
N MET A 42 -16.56 -7.41 10.88
CA MET A 42 -16.52 -8.68 11.59
C MET A 42 -15.84 -8.61 12.96
N LEU A 43 -14.99 -7.60 13.21
CA LEU A 43 -14.27 -7.46 14.47
C LEU A 43 -14.78 -6.26 15.26
N MET A 44 -15.11 -6.48 16.53
CA MET A 44 -15.41 -5.38 17.43
C MET A 44 -14.15 -4.55 17.68
N TYR A 45 -14.32 -3.23 17.78
CA TYR A 45 -13.20 -2.33 17.98
C TYR A 45 -12.45 -2.64 19.28
N GLY A 46 -11.13 -2.82 19.18
CA GLY A 46 -10.25 -3.12 20.32
C GLY A 46 -10.29 -4.56 20.82
N GLU A 47 -11.18 -5.41 20.29
CA GLU A 47 -11.24 -6.83 20.64
C GLU A 47 -10.08 -7.60 20.01
N SER A 48 -9.52 -8.57 20.77
CA SER A 48 -8.48 -9.47 20.30
C SER A 48 -9.04 -10.86 20.05
N VAL A 49 -9.06 -11.28 18.79
CA VAL A 49 -9.51 -12.62 18.36
C VAL A 49 -8.30 -13.48 18.03
N SER A 50 -8.05 -14.52 18.83
CA SER A 50 -6.93 -15.44 18.64
C SER A 50 -7.15 -16.35 17.43
N VAL A 51 -6.16 -16.43 16.55
CA VAL A 51 -6.16 -17.32 15.38
C VAL A 51 -5.21 -18.49 15.60
N THR A 52 -4.03 -18.19 16.13
CA THR A 52 -3.02 -19.17 16.56
C THR A 52 -2.48 -18.73 17.93
N PRO A 53 -1.72 -19.57 18.65
CA PRO A 53 -1.21 -19.22 19.98
C PRO A 53 -0.34 -17.95 20.04
N PHE A 54 0.17 -17.46 18.90
CA PHE A 54 1.04 -16.28 18.83
C PHE A 54 0.50 -15.17 17.92
N PHE A 55 -0.69 -15.35 17.32
CA PHE A 55 -1.25 -14.40 16.36
C PHE A 55 -2.74 -14.13 16.61
N ASN A 56 -3.07 -12.84 16.71
CA ASN A 56 -4.42 -12.35 16.95
C ASN A 56 -4.84 -11.36 15.85
N TRP A 57 -6.11 -11.40 15.48
CA TRP A 57 -6.77 -10.30 14.78
C TRP A 57 -7.26 -9.27 15.78
N VAL A 58 -6.97 -7.98 15.51
CA VAL A 58 -7.42 -6.86 16.33
C VAL A 58 -7.81 -5.71 15.42
N HIS A 59 -9.02 -5.17 15.57
CA HIS A 59 -9.44 -3.98 14.86
C HIS A 59 -8.99 -2.72 15.62
N ARG A 60 -8.08 -1.96 15.04
CA ARG A 60 -7.53 -0.71 15.60
C ARG A 60 -7.45 0.37 14.54
N HIS A 61 -7.79 1.60 14.93
CA HIS A 61 -7.55 2.79 14.13
C HIS A 61 -6.19 3.37 14.53
N ASN A 62 -5.27 3.47 13.56
CA ASN A 62 -3.98 4.08 13.78
C ASN A 62 -4.00 5.52 13.24
N THR A 63 -4.06 6.51 14.13
CA THR A 63 -4.02 7.94 13.80
C THR A 63 -2.59 8.49 13.67
N GLY A 64 -1.57 7.64 13.69
CA GLY A 64 -0.16 8.06 13.58
C GLY A 64 0.53 8.34 14.91
N ALA A 65 0.08 7.73 16.01
CA ALA A 65 0.63 7.98 17.35
C ALA A 65 2.14 7.67 17.50
N ALA A 66 2.71 6.83 16.62
CA ALA A 66 4.14 6.52 16.63
C ALA A 66 5.05 7.74 16.41
N PHE A 67 4.52 8.81 15.78
CA PHE A 67 5.26 10.04 15.48
C PHE A 67 4.65 11.28 16.13
N SER A 68 3.82 11.12 17.18
CA SER A 68 3.18 12.26 17.85
C SER A 68 4.19 13.25 18.46
N PHE A 69 5.38 12.79 18.83
CA PHE A 69 6.49 13.65 19.27
C PHE A 69 7.03 14.58 18.17
N LEU A 70 6.72 14.31 16.89
CA LEU A 70 7.03 15.16 15.74
C LEU A 70 5.85 16.04 15.32
N ALA A 71 4.71 16.01 16.03
CA ALA A 71 3.54 16.79 15.66
C ALA A 71 3.85 18.30 15.62
N ASP A 72 4.69 18.80 16.53
CA ASP A 72 5.13 20.20 16.58
C ASP A 72 6.40 20.47 15.75
N ALA A 73 7.02 19.45 15.15
CA ALA A 73 8.30 19.56 14.46
C ALA A 73 8.21 20.21 13.05
N GLY A 74 7.01 20.66 12.64
CA GLY A 74 6.79 21.40 11.40
C GLY A 74 7.16 20.60 10.14
N GLY A 75 6.20 19.89 9.55
CA GLY A 75 6.30 19.61 8.11
C GLY A 75 5.85 18.26 7.56
N TRP A 76 5.21 17.38 8.34
CA TRP A 76 4.62 16.13 7.79
C TRP A 76 3.24 15.78 8.37
N GLN A 77 2.44 16.79 8.72
CA GLN A 77 0.99 16.63 8.87
C GLN A 77 0.28 16.87 7.53
#